data_AF-A0A833D4A8-F1
#
_entry.id   AF-A0A833D4A8-F1
#
_cell.length_a   1.000
_cell.length_b   1.000
_cell.length_c   1.000
_cell.angle_alpha   90.00
_cell.angle_beta   90.00
_cell.angle_gamma   90.00
#
_symmetry.space_group_name_H-M   'P 1'
#
loop_
_entity.id
_entity.type
_entity.pdbx_description
1 polymer ?
#
loop_
_entity_poly.entity_id
_entity_poly.type
_entity_poly.pdbx_seq_one_letter_code
_entity_poly.pdbx_strand_id
1 'polypeptide(L)'
;MARESLKPAASIESAPLTGPDPVAVVLPALASLGSIVSVAALGWIGRDGSAKPRRGRRSVAAILKDLERDCRDLQDAFKRIVRGLPVLVSGGGGTALPMKFGMHALAVPEHGQALYQSLLSAVSALLLRSGQHSHELMGAIEDGSLEPTDEQFQAFGEAQERLNELFATRAGLKTAIETGFDIAVQLTALLAAMRERYVGA
;
A
#
# COMPACT_ATOMS: atom_id res chain seq x y z
N MET A 1 34.35 23.11 -52.45
CA MET A 1 33.05 22.68 -51.87
C MET A 1 33.07 21.16 -51.72
N ALA A 2 33.50 20.65 -50.57
CA ALA A 2 33.51 19.21 -50.28
C ALA A 2 32.28 18.88 -49.44
N ARG A 3 31.45 17.94 -49.92
CA ARG A 3 30.31 17.39 -49.17
C ARG A 3 30.86 16.40 -48.15
N GLU A 4 30.76 16.76 -46.88
CA GLU A 4 31.05 15.91 -45.74
C GLU A 4 30.04 14.75 -45.71
N SER A 5 30.55 13.52 -45.85
CA SER A 5 29.75 12.31 -45.79
C SER A 5 29.39 12.04 -44.33
N LEU A 6 28.13 12.28 -43.97
CA LEU A 6 27.57 11.91 -42.68
C LEU A 6 27.67 10.40 -42.48
N LYS A 7 28.60 10.01 -41.61
CA LYS A 7 28.72 8.65 -41.07
C LYS A 7 27.36 8.26 -40.46
N PRO A 8 26.75 7.12 -40.81
CA PRO A 8 25.48 6.74 -40.22
C PRO A 8 25.67 6.60 -38.71
N ALA A 9 24.84 7.32 -37.96
CA ALA A 9 24.77 7.20 -36.52
C ALA A 9 24.63 5.71 -36.18
N ALA A 10 25.54 5.21 -35.34
CA ALA A 10 25.42 3.87 -34.77
C ALA A 10 23.98 3.71 -34.30
N SER A 11 23.29 2.71 -34.84
CA SER A 11 21.97 2.30 -34.38
C SER A 11 22.05 2.21 -32.85
N ILE A 12 21.30 3.09 -32.18
CA ILE A 12 21.03 2.94 -30.75
C ILE A 12 20.30 1.62 -30.67
N GLU A 13 21.05 0.56 -30.42
CA GLU A 13 20.51 -0.71 -29.97
C GLU A 13 19.64 -0.34 -28.78
N SER A 14 18.32 -0.41 -28.95
CA SER A 14 17.38 -0.14 -27.89
C SER A 14 17.70 -1.14 -26.80
N ALA A 15 18.43 -0.70 -25.77
CA ALA A 15 18.66 -1.48 -24.58
C ALA A 15 17.30 -2.09 -24.21
N PRO A 16 17.21 -3.43 -24.05
CA PRO A 16 15.93 -4.07 -23.81
C PRO A 16 15.28 -3.32 -22.65
N LEU A 17 14.06 -2.84 -22.87
CA LEU A 17 13.23 -2.17 -21.87
C LEU A 17 13.47 -2.90 -20.55
N THR A 18 14.19 -2.23 -19.64
CA THR A 18 14.72 -2.82 -18.41
C THR A 18 13.64 -3.69 -17.77
N GLY A 19 13.92 -4.97 -17.55
CA GLY A 19 12.91 -5.96 -17.11
C GLY A 19 12.22 -5.57 -15.81
N PRO A 20 11.05 -6.15 -15.48
CA PRO A 20 10.21 -5.72 -14.37
C PRO A 20 10.98 -5.67 -13.05
N ASP A 21 10.77 -4.61 -12.26
CA ASP A 21 11.44 -4.42 -10.97
C ASP A 21 10.63 -5.10 -9.85
N PRO A 22 11.21 -6.03 -9.08
CA PRO A 22 10.52 -6.70 -7.98
C PRO A 22 10.02 -5.73 -6.89
N VAL A 23 10.61 -4.55 -6.74
CA VAL A 23 10.18 -3.50 -5.79
C VAL A 23 8.85 -2.86 -6.21
N ALA A 24 8.48 -2.96 -7.49
CA ALA A 24 7.23 -2.42 -8.01
C ALA A 24 5.97 -3.09 -7.43
N VAL A 25 6.10 -4.27 -6.80
CA VAL A 25 5.00 -4.93 -6.08
C VAL A 25 4.83 -4.38 -4.66
N VAL A 26 5.91 -3.93 -4.03
CA VAL A 26 5.89 -3.46 -2.63
C VAL A 26 5.25 -2.08 -2.53
N LEU A 27 5.51 -1.20 -3.50
CA LEU A 27 4.96 0.16 -3.48
C LEU A 27 3.42 0.19 -3.47
N PRO A 28 2.69 -0.56 -4.34
CA PRO A 28 1.23 -0.63 -4.24
C PRO A 28 0.72 -1.25 -2.94
N ALA A 29 1.43 -2.24 -2.37
CA ALA A 29 1.06 -2.83 -1.09
C ALA A 29 1.15 -1.80 0.05
N LEU A 30 2.25 -1.03 0.09
CA LEU A 30 2.43 0.07 1.04
C LEU A 30 1.43 1.21 0.79
N ALA A 31 1.15 1.54 -0.46
CA ALA A 31 0.13 2.54 -0.81
C ALA A 31 -1.27 2.10 -0.36
N SER A 32 -1.56 0.79 -0.40
CA SER A 32 -2.83 0.23 0.11
C SER A 32 -2.93 0.46 1.62
N LEU A 33 -1.87 0.18 2.38
CA LEU A 33 -1.81 0.53 3.80
C LEU A 33 -1.93 2.04 4.03
N GLY A 34 -1.22 2.83 3.22
CA GLY A 34 -1.28 4.29 3.22
C GLY A 34 -2.72 4.79 3.10
N SER A 35 -3.52 4.18 2.22
CA SER A 35 -4.93 4.52 2.08
C SER A 35 -5.74 4.24 3.35
N ILE A 36 -5.48 3.13 4.05
CA ILE A 36 -6.17 2.75 5.29
C ILE A 36 -5.77 3.66 6.45
N VAL A 37 -4.47 3.91 6.64
CA VAL A 37 -4.00 4.76 7.74
C VAL A 37 -4.32 6.24 7.51
N SER A 38 -4.59 6.66 6.26
CA SER A 38 -4.96 8.05 5.95
C SER A 38 -6.27 8.50 6.61
N VAL A 39 -7.03 7.60 7.23
CA VAL A 39 -8.12 7.93 8.15
C VAL A 39 -7.65 8.88 9.27
N ALA A 40 -6.40 8.76 9.73
CA ALA A 40 -5.83 9.69 10.72
C ALA A 40 -5.57 11.10 10.17
N ALA A 41 -5.57 11.30 8.85
CA ALA A 41 -5.44 12.62 8.24
C ALA A 41 -6.74 13.42 8.26
N LEU A 42 -7.85 12.84 8.70
CA LEU A 42 -9.09 13.58 8.95
C LEU A 42 -8.83 14.64 10.03
N GLY A 43 -9.01 15.92 9.66
CA GLY A 43 -9.05 17.00 10.62
C GLY A 43 -10.27 16.86 11.53
N TRP A 44 -10.12 16.13 12.64
CA TRP A 44 -11.17 16.00 13.67
C TRP A 44 -11.46 17.34 14.37
N ILE A 45 -10.62 18.35 14.16
CA ILE A 45 -10.79 19.76 14.58
C ILE A 45 -11.75 20.46 13.60
N GLY A 46 -13.01 20.07 13.64
CA GLY A 46 -14.08 20.66 12.83
C GLY A 46 -15.46 20.11 13.15
N ARG A 47 -15.59 19.43 14.30
CA ARG A 47 -16.82 18.78 14.78
C ARG A 47 -17.83 19.79 15.32
N ASP A 48 -18.06 20.88 14.60
CA ASP A 48 -19.17 21.80 14.85
C ASP A 48 -20.44 21.20 14.27
N GLY A 49 -21.00 20.19 14.97
CA GLY A 49 -22.41 19.77 15.07
C GLY A 49 -23.36 19.81 13.85
N SER A 50 -22.88 20.00 12.62
CA SER A 50 -23.69 20.38 11.46
C SER A 50 -23.68 19.34 10.33
N ALA A 51 -22.90 18.26 10.48
CA ALA A 51 -22.83 17.20 9.50
C ALA A 51 -24.17 16.45 9.44
N LYS A 52 -24.88 16.56 8.32
CA LYS A 52 -26.10 15.81 8.08
C LYS A 52 -25.75 14.37 7.67
N PRO A 53 -26.44 13.35 8.22
CA PRO A 53 -26.25 11.98 7.77
C PRO A 53 -26.51 11.87 6.27
N ARG A 54 -25.53 11.35 5.53
CA ARG A 54 -25.67 11.10 4.08
C ARG A 54 -26.55 9.86 3.88
N ARG A 55 -27.75 10.04 3.32
CA ARG A 55 -28.65 8.92 2.95
C ARG A 55 -27.98 8.00 1.92
N GLY A 56 -28.01 6.69 2.16
CA GLY A 56 -27.67 5.66 1.17
C GLY A 56 -26.32 4.94 1.33
N ARG A 57 -25.63 5.04 2.48
CA ARG A 57 -24.35 4.36 2.70
C ARG A 57 -24.50 2.89 3.14
N ARG A 58 -23.49 2.07 2.78
CA ARG A 58 -23.28 0.72 3.33
C ARG A 58 -23.24 0.78 4.87
N SER A 59 -23.62 -0.30 5.54
CA SER A 59 -23.54 -0.35 7.01
C SER A 59 -22.09 -0.22 7.47
N VAL A 60 -21.88 0.49 8.58
CA VAL A 60 -20.56 0.66 9.21
C VAL A 60 -19.91 -0.69 9.51
N ALA A 61 -20.69 -1.66 9.98
CA ALA A 61 -20.24 -3.02 10.22
C ALA A 61 -19.70 -3.71 8.95
N ALA A 62 -20.30 -3.47 7.79
CA ALA A 62 -19.82 -4.00 6.52
C ALA A 62 -18.51 -3.32 6.10
N ILE A 63 -18.42 -1.99 6.21
CA ILE A 63 -17.20 -1.23 5.90
C ILE A 63 -16.02 -1.71 6.76
N LEU A 64 -16.22 -1.83 8.08
CA LEU A 64 -15.18 -2.31 9.01
C LEU A 64 -14.77 -3.76 8.70
N LYS A 65 -15.73 -4.62 8.37
CA LYS A 65 -15.44 -6.02 7.98
C LYS A 65 -14.65 -6.10 6.68
N ASP A 66 -14.99 -5.27 5.69
CA ASP A 66 -14.29 -5.23 4.41
C ASP A 66 -12.86 -4.68 4.57
N LEU A 67 -12.67 -3.64 5.38
CA LEU A 67 -11.32 -3.13 5.72
C LEU A 67 -10.48 -4.15 6.50
N GLU A 68 -11.09 -4.85 7.46
CA GLU A 68 -10.38 -5.91 8.21
C GLU A 68 -9.92 -7.01 7.24
N ARG A 69 -10.78 -7.39 6.29
CA ARG A 69 -10.43 -8.34 5.23
C ARG A 69 -9.28 -7.81 4.37
N ASP A 70 -9.31 -6.54 3.97
CA ASP A 70 -8.23 -5.93 3.18
C ASP A 70 -6.90 -5.96 3.94
N CYS A 71 -6.90 -5.74 5.25
CA CYS A 71 -5.69 -5.84 6.08
C CYS A 71 -5.17 -7.28 6.16
N ARG A 72 -6.04 -8.29 6.25
CA ARG A 72 -5.64 -9.71 6.20
C ARG A 72 -5.07 -10.09 4.84
N ASP A 73 -5.72 -9.64 3.76
CA ASP A 73 -5.25 -9.86 2.40
C ASP A 73 -3.88 -9.17 2.16
N LEU A 74 -3.64 -8.00 2.77
CA LEU A 74 -2.33 -7.33 2.77
C LEU A 74 -1.28 -8.13 3.55
N GLN A 75 -1.61 -8.66 4.72
CA GLN A 75 -0.70 -9.55 5.46
C GLN A 75 -0.28 -10.75 4.60
N ASP A 76 -1.22 -11.36 3.88
CA ASP A 76 -0.94 -12.48 2.99
C ASP A 76 -0.14 -12.04 1.76
N ALA A 77 -0.40 -10.85 1.21
CA ALA A 77 0.41 -10.26 0.16
C ALA A 77 1.87 -10.06 0.62
N PHE A 78 2.11 -9.45 1.79
CA PHE A 78 3.46 -9.29 2.33
C PHE A 78 4.16 -10.63 2.56
N LYS A 79 3.48 -11.63 3.15
CA LYS A 79 4.04 -12.99 3.30
C LYS A 79 4.43 -13.59 1.94
N ARG A 80 3.59 -13.44 0.92
CA ARG A 80 3.87 -13.94 -0.44
C ARG A 80 5.02 -13.17 -1.10
N ILE A 81 5.12 -11.87 -0.88
CA ILE A 81 6.25 -11.04 -1.35
C ILE A 81 7.54 -11.55 -0.71
N VAL A 82 7.62 -11.67 0.62
CA VAL A 82 8.81 -12.16 1.33
C VAL A 82 9.24 -13.55 0.82
N ARG A 83 8.29 -14.48 0.69
CA ARG A 83 8.56 -15.82 0.16
C ARG A 83 8.98 -15.81 -1.31
N GLY A 84 8.49 -14.85 -2.08
CA GLY A 84 8.79 -14.68 -3.50
C GLY A 84 10.09 -13.94 -3.77
N LEU A 85 10.63 -13.16 -2.82
CA LEU A 85 11.83 -12.35 -3.02
C LEU A 85 13.03 -13.14 -3.60
N PRO A 86 13.37 -14.36 -3.13
CA PRO A 86 14.48 -15.14 -3.70
C PRO A 86 14.29 -15.51 -5.17
N VAL A 87 13.04 -15.62 -5.63
CA VAL A 87 12.68 -15.95 -7.01
C VAL A 87 12.64 -14.68 -7.88
N LEU A 88 12.25 -13.56 -7.27
CA LEU A 88 12.06 -12.28 -7.96
C LEU A 88 13.35 -11.45 -8.07
N VAL A 89 14.30 -11.66 -7.17
CA VAL A 89 15.58 -10.93 -7.12
C VAL A 89 16.72 -11.88 -7.47
N SER A 90 17.31 -11.70 -8.66
CA SER A 90 18.58 -12.34 -9.00
C SER A 90 19.76 -11.42 -8.65
N GLY A 91 20.73 -11.91 -7.88
CA GLY A 91 21.90 -11.16 -7.42
C GLY A 91 21.74 -10.66 -5.98
N GLY A 92 22.57 -11.18 -5.07
CA GLY A 92 22.43 -11.10 -3.60
C GLY A 92 22.53 -9.72 -2.93
N GLY A 93 22.23 -8.62 -3.62
CA GLY A 93 22.23 -7.25 -3.08
C GLY A 93 20.86 -6.54 -3.03
N GLY A 94 19.78 -7.15 -3.54
CA GLY A 94 18.53 -6.42 -3.82
C GLY A 94 17.69 -6.00 -2.61
N THR A 95 17.87 -6.58 -1.41
CA THR A 95 17.03 -6.28 -0.24
C THR A 95 17.47 -5.05 0.57
N ALA A 96 18.72 -4.61 0.37
CA ALA A 96 19.27 -3.41 1.01
C ALA A 96 19.03 -2.14 0.19
N LEU A 97 18.44 -2.26 -1.01
CA LEU A 97 18.15 -1.10 -1.85
C LEU A 97 17.04 -0.27 -1.20
N PRO A 98 17.20 1.07 -1.17
CA PRO A 98 16.19 1.96 -0.62
C PRO A 98 14.95 1.93 -1.52
N MET A 99 13.76 2.00 -0.92
CA MET A 99 12.54 2.15 -1.71
C MET A 99 12.59 3.44 -2.53
N LYS A 100 12.37 3.33 -3.84
CA LYS A 100 12.23 4.49 -4.73
C LYS A 100 11.19 4.22 -5.80
N PHE A 101 10.63 5.29 -6.36
CA PHE A 101 9.93 5.23 -7.63
C PHE A 101 10.95 5.08 -8.78
N GLY A 102 10.70 4.14 -9.69
CA GLY A 102 11.58 3.83 -10.82
C GLY A 102 12.45 2.59 -10.61
N MET A 103 13.21 2.21 -11.65
CA MET A 103 13.87 0.89 -11.72
C MET A 103 15.16 0.82 -10.88
N HIS A 104 15.31 -0.26 -10.12
CA HIS A 104 16.58 -0.71 -9.51
C HIS A 104 17.47 -1.49 -10.49
N ALA A 105 17.03 -1.68 -11.74
CA ALA A 105 17.64 -2.58 -12.73
C ALA A 105 17.77 -4.05 -12.25
N LEU A 106 17.04 -4.41 -11.19
CA LEU A 106 16.83 -5.78 -10.75
C LEU A 106 15.80 -6.42 -11.68
N ALA A 107 16.24 -6.95 -12.81
CA ALA A 107 15.33 -7.62 -13.73
C ALA A 107 14.80 -8.90 -13.08
N VAL A 108 13.47 -9.03 -12.98
CA VAL A 108 12.83 -10.29 -12.60
C VAL A 108 13.19 -11.36 -13.65
N PRO A 109 13.75 -12.52 -13.24
CA PRO A 109 14.11 -13.58 -14.16
C PRO A 109 12.86 -14.22 -14.78
N GLU A 110 12.99 -14.86 -15.94
CA GLU A 110 11.87 -15.45 -16.68
C GLU A 110 10.98 -16.38 -15.83
N HIS A 111 11.61 -17.25 -15.03
CA HIS A 111 10.90 -18.17 -14.13
C HIS A 111 10.15 -17.46 -12.99
N GLY A 112 10.46 -16.20 -12.69
CA GLY A 112 9.80 -15.37 -11.69
C GLY A 112 8.66 -14.51 -12.24
N GLN A 113 8.49 -14.42 -13.57
CA GLN A 113 7.53 -13.50 -14.19
C GLN A 113 6.07 -13.81 -13.84
N ALA A 114 5.66 -15.08 -13.82
CA ALA A 114 4.30 -15.47 -13.46
C ALA A 114 3.96 -15.10 -12.01
N LEU A 115 4.91 -15.31 -11.09
CA LEU A 115 4.76 -14.92 -9.68
C LEU A 115 4.67 -13.39 -9.55
N TYR A 116 5.56 -12.66 -10.24
CA TYR A 116 5.56 -11.20 -10.27
C TYR A 116 4.21 -10.64 -10.73
N GLN A 117 3.68 -11.12 -11.86
CA GLN A 117 2.39 -10.67 -12.39
C GLN A 117 1.23 -10.99 -11.45
N SER A 118 1.22 -12.19 -10.85
CA SER A 118 0.21 -12.58 -9.87
C SER A 118 0.23 -11.68 -8.64
N LEU A 119 1.42 -11.38 -8.12
CA LEU A 119 1.56 -10.48 -6.97
C LEU A 119 1.15 -9.06 -7.31
N LEU A 120 1.63 -8.52 -8.45
CA LEU A 120 1.30 -7.18 -8.92
C LEU A 120 -0.21 -7.01 -9.07
N SER A 121 -0.88 -7.96 -9.73
CA SER A 121 -2.34 -7.95 -9.89
C SER A 121 -3.05 -7.96 -8.53
N ALA A 122 -2.61 -8.81 -7.60
CA ALA A 122 -3.21 -8.90 -6.27
C ALA A 122 -3.07 -7.60 -5.47
N VAL A 123 -1.89 -6.98 -5.45
CA VAL A 123 -1.66 -5.73 -4.72
C VAL A 123 -2.32 -4.52 -5.38
N SER A 124 -2.44 -4.50 -6.71
CA SER A 124 -3.18 -3.45 -7.43
C SER A 124 -4.68 -3.53 -7.14
N ALA A 125 -5.25 -4.73 -7.13
CA ALA A 125 -6.65 -4.91 -6.75
C ALA A 125 -6.90 -4.57 -5.28
N LEU A 126 -5.92 -4.78 -4.41
CA LEU A 126 -5.94 -4.37 -3.00
C LEU A 126 -5.98 -2.85 -2.87
N LEU A 127 -5.07 -2.14 -3.55
CA LEU A 127 -4.97 -0.69 -3.50
C LEU A 127 -6.30 0.00 -3.86
N LEU A 128 -6.96 -0.48 -4.91
CA LEU A 128 -8.23 0.08 -5.37
C LEU A 128 -9.33 -0.09 -4.31
N ARG A 129 -9.49 -1.31 -3.78
CA ARG A 129 -10.57 -1.58 -2.81
C ARG A 129 -10.29 -0.98 -1.44
N SER A 130 -9.04 -1.02 -0.97
CA SER A 130 -8.67 -0.43 0.32
C SER A 130 -8.89 1.08 0.30
N GLY A 131 -8.59 1.76 -0.81
CA GLY A 131 -8.89 3.18 -0.99
C GLY A 131 -10.38 3.47 -0.92
N GLN A 132 -11.20 2.67 -1.60
CA GLN A 132 -12.66 2.83 -1.56
C GLN A 132 -13.22 2.61 -0.14
N HIS A 133 -12.84 1.53 0.52
CA HIS A 133 -13.32 1.22 1.87
C HIS A 133 -12.84 2.23 2.91
N SER A 134 -11.62 2.75 2.77
CA SER A 134 -11.08 3.80 3.65
C SER A 134 -11.85 5.10 3.48
N HIS A 135 -12.15 5.50 2.25
CA HIS A 135 -12.97 6.69 1.98
C HIS A 135 -14.41 6.55 2.53
N GLU A 136 -14.99 5.34 2.48
CA GLU A 136 -16.29 5.07 3.10
C GLU A 136 -16.23 5.15 4.62
N LEU A 137 -15.17 4.61 5.24
CA LEU A 137 -14.92 4.72 6.68
C LEU A 137 -14.77 6.18 7.10
N MET A 138 -13.93 6.94 6.41
CA MET A 138 -13.75 8.38 6.64
C MET A 138 -15.08 9.11 6.57
N GLY A 139 -15.87 8.77 5.56
CA GLY A 139 -17.21 9.28 5.40
C GLY A 139 -18.16 8.99 6.55
N ALA A 140 -18.14 7.76 7.08
CA ALA A 140 -18.96 7.37 8.23
C ALA A 140 -18.51 8.09 9.52
N ILE A 141 -17.23 8.45 9.61
CA ILE A 141 -16.70 9.28 10.70
C ILE A 141 -17.19 10.72 10.57
N GLU A 142 -17.06 11.31 9.39
CA GLU A 142 -17.47 12.69 9.11
C GLU A 142 -18.96 12.94 9.35
N ASP A 143 -19.82 11.96 9.05
CA ASP A 143 -21.28 12.08 9.21
C ASP A 143 -21.80 11.62 10.58
N GLY A 144 -20.90 11.20 11.48
CA GLY A 144 -21.23 10.76 12.84
C GLY A 144 -21.83 9.36 12.95
N SER A 145 -21.95 8.61 11.85
CA SER A 145 -22.42 7.21 11.88
C SER A 145 -21.43 6.28 12.58
N LEU A 146 -20.15 6.65 12.59
CA LEU A 146 -19.07 6.00 13.32
C LEU A 146 -18.34 7.07 14.13
N GLU A 147 -18.28 6.89 15.45
CA GLU A 147 -17.51 7.70 16.38
C GLU A 147 -16.38 6.86 16.99
N PRO A 148 -15.17 6.84 16.39
CA PRO A 148 -14.01 6.20 16.99
C PRO A 148 -13.66 6.84 18.34
N THR A 149 -13.07 6.06 19.23
CA THR A 149 -12.43 6.61 20.45
C THR A 149 -11.13 7.31 20.11
N ASP A 150 -10.65 8.17 21.01
CA ASP A 150 -9.31 8.78 20.93
C ASP A 150 -8.21 7.74 20.77
N GLU A 151 -8.29 6.61 21.50
CA GLU A 151 -7.32 5.51 21.38
C GLU A 151 -7.30 4.89 19.97
N GLN A 152 -8.48 4.67 19.38
CA GLN A 152 -8.62 4.16 18.01
C GLN A 152 -8.08 5.14 16.97
N PHE A 153 -8.33 6.43 17.17
CA PHE A 153 -7.81 7.49 16.30
C PHE A 153 -6.28 7.56 16.38
N GLN A 154 -5.74 7.58 17.59
CA GLN A 154 -4.31 7.58 17.87
C GLN A 154 -3.63 6.36 17.22
N ALA A 155 -4.24 5.18 17.26
CA ALA A 155 -3.70 3.97 16.63
C ALA A 155 -3.57 4.10 15.10
N PHE A 156 -4.52 4.75 14.41
CA PHE A 156 -4.37 5.08 12.98
C PHE A 156 -3.23 6.08 12.76
N GLY A 157 -3.08 7.08 13.64
CA GLY A 157 -2.02 8.09 13.58
C GLY A 157 -0.63 7.48 13.73
N GLU A 158 -0.44 6.61 14.72
CA GLU A 158 0.82 5.88 14.94
C GLU A 158 1.17 4.99 13.75
N ALA A 159 0.17 4.30 13.17
CA ALA A 159 0.37 3.51 11.97
C ALA A 159 0.78 4.39 10.76
N GLN A 160 0.19 5.58 10.62
CA GLN A 160 0.56 6.55 9.58
C GLN A 160 1.97 7.09 9.77
N GLU A 161 2.35 7.44 11.00
CA GLU A 161 3.70 7.91 11.33
C GLU A 161 4.76 6.86 10.98
N ARG A 162 4.54 5.60 11.37
CA ARG A 162 5.42 4.48 11.03
C ARG A 162 5.57 4.27 9.52
N LEU A 163 4.49 4.45 8.73
CA LEU A 163 4.62 4.41 7.25
C LEU A 163 5.40 5.60 6.72
N ASN A 164 5.17 6.80 7.24
CA ASN A 164 5.90 8.00 6.81
C ASN A 164 7.41 7.89 7.11
N GLU A 165 7.77 7.31 8.25
CA GLU A 165 9.16 7.05 8.63
C GLU A 165 9.90 6.19 7.61
N LEU A 166 9.23 5.20 6.99
CA LEU A 166 9.83 4.37 5.93
C LEU A 166 10.29 5.22 4.73
N PHE A 167 9.50 6.22 4.35
CA PHE A 167 9.84 7.12 3.25
C PHE A 167 10.87 8.16 3.67
N ALA A 168 10.72 8.73 4.86
CA ALA A 168 11.64 9.74 5.39
C ALA A 168 13.06 9.20 5.55
N THR A 169 13.20 7.96 6.04
CA THR A 169 14.49 7.30 6.27
C THR A 169 15.03 6.56 5.05
N ARG A 170 14.30 6.55 3.93
CA ARG A 170 14.61 5.73 2.74
C ARG A 170 14.86 4.27 3.11
N ALA A 171 13.95 3.70 3.88
CA ALA A 171 14.06 2.34 4.38
C ALA A 171 14.34 1.33 3.25
N GLY A 172 15.16 0.33 3.56
CA GLY A 172 15.42 -0.79 2.66
C GLY A 172 14.18 -1.66 2.46
N LEU A 173 14.15 -2.39 1.35
CA LEU A 173 13.03 -3.26 0.97
C LEU A 173 12.57 -4.21 2.10
N LYS A 174 13.53 -4.85 2.78
CA LYS A 174 13.22 -5.77 3.88
C LYS A 174 12.46 -5.06 5.00
N THR A 175 13.03 -3.96 5.50
CA THR A 175 12.44 -3.16 6.57
C THR A 175 11.05 -2.66 6.19
N ALA A 176 10.87 -2.24 4.95
CA ALA A 176 9.56 -1.78 4.48
C ALA A 176 8.49 -2.87 4.47
N ILE A 177 8.85 -4.09 4.05
CA ILE A 177 7.94 -5.23 4.05
C ILE A 177 7.61 -5.67 5.49
N GLU A 178 8.61 -5.74 6.37
CA GLU A 178 8.42 -6.11 7.77
C GLU A 178 7.54 -5.09 8.49
N THR A 179 7.85 -3.80 8.37
CA THR A 179 7.04 -2.72 8.96
C THR A 179 5.63 -2.69 8.37
N GLY A 180 5.48 -2.84 7.06
CA GLY A 180 4.16 -2.90 6.41
C GLY A 180 3.32 -4.08 6.91
N PHE A 181 3.94 -5.26 7.08
CA PHE A 181 3.28 -6.42 7.65
C PHE A 181 2.80 -6.17 9.08
N ASP A 182 3.66 -5.62 9.94
CA ASP A 182 3.32 -5.32 11.34
C ASP A 182 2.16 -4.32 11.44
N ILE A 183 2.18 -3.29 10.60
CA ILE A 183 1.09 -2.30 10.53
C ILE A 183 -0.22 -2.98 10.09
N ALA A 184 -0.17 -3.86 9.08
CA ALA A 184 -1.34 -4.60 8.63
C ALA A 184 -1.95 -5.48 9.75
N VAL A 185 -1.10 -6.11 10.58
CA VAL A 185 -1.53 -6.90 11.73
C VAL A 185 -2.22 -6.02 12.78
N GLN A 186 -1.61 -4.88 13.13
CA GLN A 186 -2.17 -3.93 14.10
C GLN A 186 -3.51 -3.36 13.64
N LEU A 187 -3.60 -2.93 12.38
CA LEU A 187 -4.85 -2.42 11.80
C LEU A 187 -5.95 -3.49 11.77
N THR A 188 -5.60 -4.75 11.53
CA THR A 188 -6.57 -5.85 11.58
C THR A 188 -7.20 -5.98 12.98
N ALA A 189 -6.37 -5.94 14.02
CA ALA A 189 -6.85 -6.00 15.40
C ALA A 189 -7.69 -4.76 15.76
N LEU A 190 -7.24 -3.58 15.35
CA LEU A 190 -7.96 -2.31 15.55
C LEU A 190 -9.35 -2.35 14.92
N LEU A 191 -9.44 -2.73 13.64
CA LEU A 191 -10.69 -2.79 12.90
C LEU A 191 -11.65 -3.85 13.45
N ALA A 192 -11.11 -4.99 13.92
CA ALA A 192 -11.91 -6.00 14.60
C ALA A 192 -12.51 -5.47 15.91
N ALA A 193 -11.71 -4.79 16.74
CA ALA A 193 -12.17 -4.18 17.99
C ALA A 193 -13.20 -3.06 17.74
N MET A 194 -12.98 -2.23 16.72
CA MET A 194 -13.98 -1.25 16.27
C MET A 194 -15.28 -1.95 15.87
N ARG A 195 -15.21 -3.01 15.06
CA ARG A 195 -16.41 -3.73 14.61
C ARG A 195 -17.17 -4.35 15.78
N GLU A 196 -16.49 -4.99 16.71
CA GLU A 196 -17.12 -5.61 17.88
C GLU A 196 -17.93 -4.59 18.70
N ARG A 197 -17.36 -3.40 18.90
CA ARG A 197 -18.07 -2.29 19.56
C ARG A 197 -19.30 -1.83 18.80
N TYR A 198 -19.24 -1.75 17.48
CA TYR A 198 -20.33 -1.22 16.64
C TYR A 198 -21.41 -2.25 16.26
N VAL A 199 -21.11 -3.54 16.37
CA VAL A 199 -22.07 -4.63 16.16
C VAL A 199 -22.68 -5.10 17.47
N GLY A 200 -21.97 -4.93 18.59
CA GLY A 200 -22.42 -5.26 19.94
C GLY A 200 -23.16 -4.13 20.68
N ALA A 201 -23.10 -2.89 20.18
CA ALA A 201 -23.88 -1.74 20.66
C ALA A 201 -25.17 -1.56 19.84
#